data_AF-T1GEH4-F1
#
_entry.id   AF-T1GEH4-F1
#
_cell.length_a   1.000
_cell.length_b   1.000
_cell.length_c   1.000
_cell.angle_alpha   90.00
_cell.angle_beta   90.00
_cell.angle_gamma   90.00
#
_symmetry.space_group_name_H-M   'P 1'
#
loop_
_entity.id
_entity.type
_entity.pdbx_description
1 polymer ?
#
loop_
_entity_poly.entity_id
_entity_poly.type
_entity_poly.pdbx_seq_one_letter_code
_entity_poly.pdbx_strand_id
1 'polypeptide(L)'
;MLQSTPEFSEYVPIFEKIMANNPLQKATNIFKAYKNGDPAHLYVLNHGDFHIKNVMYTEKDDGKVDDVKLVDFQLSFWGPAVIDLTYMLYMLIDGESRLNR
;
A
#
# COMPACT_ATOMS: atom_id res chain seq x y z
N MET A 1 -7.44 -8.70 -16.46
CA MET A 1 -6.61 -7.48 -16.44
C MET A 1 -5.12 -7.82 -16.38
N LEU A 2 -4.58 -8.38 -15.29
CA LEU A 2 -3.14 -8.67 -15.17
C LEU A 2 -2.60 -9.64 -16.24
N GLN A 3 -3.34 -10.72 -16.55
CA GLN A 3 -2.95 -11.67 -17.61
C GLN A 3 -3.35 -11.23 -19.02
N SER A 4 -4.23 -10.22 -19.14
CA SER A 4 -4.78 -9.76 -20.42
C SER A 4 -4.02 -8.59 -21.02
N THR A 5 -3.06 -8.01 -20.29
CA THR A 5 -2.28 -6.84 -20.69
C THR A 5 -0.79 -7.23 -20.68
N PRO A 6 -0.11 -7.32 -21.84
CA PRO A 6 1.26 -7.83 -21.94
C PRO A 6 2.27 -7.13 -21.00
N GLU A 7 2.10 -5.82 -20.80
CA GLU A 7 2.93 -4.97 -19.94
C GLU A 7 2.86 -5.39 -18.47
N PHE A 8 1.78 -6.06 -18.05
CA PHE A 8 1.62 -6.51 -16.65
C PHE A 8 2.00 -7.96 -16.40
N SER A 9 2.42 -8.68 -17.44
CA SER A 9 2.75 -10.10 -17.35
C SER A 9 3.87 -10.37 -16.33
N GLU A 10 4.83 -9.45 -16.19
CA GLU A 10 5.93 -9.57 -15.22
C GLU A 10 5.47 -9.54 -13.75
N TYR A 11 4.32 -8.93 -13.46
CA TYR A 11 3.79 -8.81 -12.09
C TYR A 11 2.94 -10.01 -11.68
N VAL A 12 2.47 -10.84 -12.63
CA VAL A 12 1.59 -11.98 -12.34
C VAL A 12 2.20 -12.92 -11.28
N PRO A 13 3.47 -13.38 -11.41
CA PRO A 13 4.06 -14.28 -10.41
C PRO A 13 4.18 -13.63 -9.02
N ILE A 14 4.37 -12.30 -8.97
CA ILE A 14 4.46 -11.54 -7.72
C ILE A 14 3.10 -11.55 -7.02
N PHE A 15 2.02 -11.23 -7.74
CA PHE A 15 0.67 -11.23 -7.18
C PHE A 15 0.23 -12.63 -6.76
N GLU A 16 0.52 -13.67 -7.54
CA GLU A 16 0.21 -15.06 -7.16
C GLU A 16 0.90 -15.45 -5.85
N LYS A 17 2.18 -15.12 -5.70
CA LYS A 17 2.94 -15.36 -4.46
C LYS A 17 2.38 -14.59 -3.27
N ILE A 18 1.98 -13.34 -3.47
CA ILE A 18 1.36 -12.51 -2.43
C ILE A 18 0.02 -13.14 -1.99
N MET A 19 -0.85 -13.47 -2.95
CA MET A 19 -2.18 -14.01 -2.68
C MET A 19 -2.14 -15.39 -2.02
N ALA A 20 -1.21 -16.26 -2.44
CA ALA A 20 -0.99 -17.55 -1.81
C ALA A 20 -0.63 -17.44 -0.31
N ASN A 21 -0.14 -16.28 0.13
CA ASN A 21 0.28 -16.04 1.51
C ASN A 21 -0.81 -15.39 2.38
N ASN A 22 -2.08 -15.42 1.95
CA ASN A 22 -3.26 -14.94 2.69
C ASN A 22 -3.08 -13.51 3.26
N PRO A 23 -2.82 -12.50 2.42
CA PRO A 23 -2.40 -11.18 2.85
C PRO A 23 -3.46 -10.48 3.71
N LEU A 24 -4.74 -10.66 3.39
CA LEU A 24 -5.86 -10.09 4.15
C LEU A 24 -5.97 -10.66 5.56
N GLN A 25 -5.79 -11.98 5.71
CA GLN A 25 -5.80 -12.62 7.02
C GLN A 25 -4.64 -12.12 7.88
N LYS A 26 -3.45 -11.99 7.28
CA LYS A 26 -2.27 -11.43 7.97
C LYS A 26 -2.51 -9.98 8.40
N ALA A 27 -3.03 -9.14 7.51
CA ALA A 27 -3.36 -7.76 7.85
C ALA A 27 -4.36 -7.68 9.00
N THR A 28 -5.42 -8.49 8.95
CA THR A 28 -6.42 -8.59 10.02
C THR A 28 -5.79 -9.00 11.35
N ASN A 29 -4.88 -9.96 11.34
CA ASN A 29 -4.21 -10.41 12.56
C ASN A 29 -3.32 -9.31 13.16
N ILE A 30 -2.59 -8.56 12.33
CA ILE A 30 -1.76 -7.44 12.79
C ILE A 30 -2.64 -6.34 13.40
N PHE A 31 -3.75 -6.00 12.77
CA PHE A 31 -4.72 -5.03 13.30
C PHE A 31 -5.31 -5.46 14.65
N LYS A 32 -5.69 -6.74 14.77
CA LYS A 32 -6.21 -7.31 16.04
C LYS A 32 -5.16 -7.25 17.14
N ALA A 33 -3.93 -7.65 16.86
CA ALA A 33 -2.82 -7.58 17.80
C ALA A 33 -2.62 -6.15 18.33
N TYR A 34 -2.62 -5.16 17.43
CA TYR A 34 -2.55 -3.74 17.80
C TYR A 34 -3.69 -3.28 18.70
N LYS A 35 -4.93 -3.65 18.37
CA LYS A 35 -6.09 -3.30 19.20
C LYS A 35 -6.01 -3.94 20.59
N ASN A 36 -5.41 -5.12 20.71
CA ASN A 36 -5.27 -5.84 21.97
C ASN A 36 -4.05 -5.39 22.79
N GLY A 37 -3.20 -4.51 22.23
CA GLY A 37 -1.95 -4.09 22.88
C GLY A 37 -0.85 -5.16 22.84
N ASP A 38 -0.98 -6.16 21.97
CA ASP A 38 0.03 -7.20 21.82
C ASP A 38 1.30 -6.59 21.19
N PRO A 39 2.51 -6.95 21.68
CA PRO A 39 3.75 -6.54 21.03
C PRO A 39 3.88 -7.25 19.68
N ALA A 40 3.34 -6.65 18.62
CA ALA A 40 3.42 -7.23 17.28
C ALA A 40 4.72 -6.82 16.57
N HIS A 41 5.29 -7.75 15.80
CA HIS A 41 6.59 -7.59 15.14
C HIS A 41 6.60 -6.68 13.89
N LEU A 42 5.48 -6.05 13.53
CA LEU A 42 5.33 -5.26 12.29
C LEU A 42 4.73 -3.87 12.56
N TYR A 43 5.21 -3.21 13.61
CA TYR A 43 4.94 -1.80 13.81
C TYR A 43 6.05 -0.95 13.22
N VAL A 44 5.65 0.12 12.55
CA VAL A 44 6.52 1.06 11.85
C VAL A 44 6.02 2.48 12.09
N LEU A 45 6.87 3.45 11.76
CA LEU A 45 6.43 4.82 11.60
C LEU A 45 5.65 4.92 10.29
N ASN A 46 4.32 4.99 10.41
CA ASN A 46 3.44 5.21 9.28
C ASN A 46 3.44 6.70 8.94
N HIS A 47 3.26 7.00 7.65
CA HIS A 47 3.00 8.34 7.16
C HIS A 47 1.64 8.85 7.66
N GLY A 48 0.62 7.99 7.71
CA GLY A 48 -0.72 8.29 8.23
C GLY A 48 -1.66 8.98 7.25
N ASP A 49 -1.12 9.48 6.14
CA ASP A 49 -1.88 10.04 5.00
C ASP A 49 -1.20 9.67 3.66
N PHE A 50 -0.88 8.38 3.51
CA PHE A 50 -0.13 7.89 2.36
C PHE A 50 -1.02 7.74 1.12
N HIS A 51 -1.10 8.79 0.30
CA HIS A 51 -1.78 8.80 -0.98
C HIS A 51 -0.93 9.47 -2.08
N ILE A 52 -1.24 9.22 -3.35
CA ILE A 52 -0.40 9.64 -4.48
C ILE A 52 -0.12 11.15 -4.55
N LYS A 53 -1.00 12.02 -4.02
CA LYS A 53 -0.77 13.47 -3.99
C LYS A 53 0.34 13.90 -3.00
N ASN A 54 0.69 13.03 -2.05
CA ASN A 54 1.77 13.21 -1.07
C ASN A 54 3.05 12.50 -1.51
N VAL A 55 3.10 12.03 -2.76
CA VAL A 55 4.27 11.40 -3.38
C VAL A 55 4.74 12.30 -4.52
N MET A 56 5.89 12.93 -4.33
CA MET A 56 6.61 13.64 -5.39
C MET A 56 7.58 12.68 -6.05
N TYR A 57 7.72 12.74 -7.37
CA TYR A 57 8.72 11.96 -8.09
C TYR A 57 9.32 12.78 -9.22
N THR A 58 10.56 12.45 -9.59
CA THR A 58 11.21 12.96 -10.79
C THR A 58 11.32 11.85 -11.82
N GLU A 59 11.42 12.22 -13.09
CA GLU A 59 11.59 11.28 -14.20
C GLU A 59 12.89 11.57 -14.94
N LYS A 60 13.49 10.53 -15.50
CA LYS A 60 14.57 10.63 -16.48
C LYS A 60 14.02 10.98 -17.85
N ASP A 61 14.90 11.31 -18.78
CA ASP A 61 14.55 11.57 -20.18
C ASP A 61 13.85 10.37 -20.87
N ASP A 62 14.03 9.14 -20.35
CA ASP A 62 13.36 7.93 -20.85
C ASP A 62 12.00 7.64 -20.20
N GLY A 63 11.48 8.57 -19.37
CA GLY A 63 10.20 8.47 -18.67
C GLY A 63 10.19 7.54 -17.46
N LYS A 64 11.35 6.99 -17.06
CA LYS A 64 11.44 6.20 -15.83
C LYS A 64 11.59 7.09 -14.61
N VAL A 65 10.97 6.67 -13.51
CA VAL A 65 11.14 7.30 -12.19
C VAL A 65 12.62 7.32 -11.81
N ASP A 66 13.12 8.51 -11.47
CA ASP A 66 14.50 8.76 -11.04
C ASP A 66 14.62 8.83 -9.51
N ASP A 67 13.81 9.68 -8.87
CA ASP A 67 13.75 9.85 -7.42
C ASP A 67 12.30 9.94 -6.95
N VAL A 68 12.05 9.58 -5.69
CA VAL A 68 10.74 9.66 -5.04
C VAL A 68 10.90 10.27 -3.66
N LYS A 69 10.09 11.27 -3.35
CA LYS A 69 10.01 11.91 -2.04
C LYS A 69 8.59 11.93 -1.53
N LEU A 70 8.43 11.50 -0.28
CA LEU A 70 7.19 11.64 0.46
C LEU A 70 7.14 13.02 1.12
N VAL A 71 5.97 13.63 1.14
CA VAL A 71 5.73 14.95 1.74
C VAL A 71 4.47 14.92 2.59
N ASP A 72 4.30 15.92 3.46
CA ASP A 72 3.13 16.08 4.34
C ASP A 72 2.97 14.99 5.42
N PHE A 73 3.91 14.98 6.38
CA PHE A 73 3.97 14.03 7.49
C PHE A 73 3.12 14.43 8.71
N GLN A 74 2.11 15.28 8.54
CA GLN A 74 1.35 15.84 9.68
C GLN A 74 0.57 14.79 10.49
N LEU A 75 0.25 13.63 9.88
CA LEU A 75 -0.48 12.53 10.52
C LEU A 75 0.40 11.32 10.87
N SER A 76 1.73 11.46 10.83
CA SER A 76 2.62 10.33 11.06
C SER A 76 2.51 9.77 12.48
N PHE A 77 2.49 8.45 12.59
CA PHE A 77 2.31 7.77 13.87
C PHE A 77 2.95 6.38 13.89
N TRP A 78 3.27 5.90 15.09
CA TRP A 78 3.79 4.55 15.29
C TRP A 78 2.65 3.54 15.39
N GLY A 79 2.64 2.52 14.53
CA GLY A 79 1.55 1.54 14.50
C GLY A 79 1.72 0.47 13.44
N PRO A 80 0.68 -0.32 13.17
CA PRO A 80 0.72 -1.40 12.19
C PRO A 80 1.16 -0.94 10.80
N ALA A 81 2.16 -1.62 10.21
CA ALA A 81 2.59 -1.35 8.83
C ALA A 81 1.50 -1.51 7.77
N VAL A 82 0.40 -2.19 8.12
CA VAL A 82 -0.75 -2.41 7.24
C VAL A 82 -1.67 -1.20 7.12
N ILE A 83 -1.49 -0.15 7.94
CA ILE A 83 -2.30 1.08 7.85
C ILE A 83 -2.06 1.76 6.50
N ASP A 84 -0.83 2.21 6.24
CA ASP A 84 -0.51 2.95 5.01
C ASP A 84 -0.76 2.09 3.77
N LEU A 85 -0.42 0.80 3.81
CA LEU A 85 -0.68 -0.13 2.70
C LEU A 85 -2.17 -0.24 2.37
N THR A 86 -3.02 -0.40 3.39
CA THR A 86 -4.47 -0.54 3.18
C THR A 86 -5.07 0.77 2.66
N TYR A 87 -4.65 1.90 3.24
CA TYR A 87 -5.11 3.22 2.83
C TYR A 87 -4.69 3.55 1.40
N MET A 88 -3.44 3.28 1.02
CA MET A 88 -2.96 3.46 -0.35
C MET A 88 -3.78 2.66 -1.35
N LEU A 89 -3.96 1.35 -1.11
CA LEU A 89 -4.71 0.46 -2.01
C LEU A 89 -6.15 0.92 -2.17
N TYR A 90 -6.76 1.38 -1.09
CA TYR A 90 -8.09 1.98 -1.10
C TYR A 90 -8.16 3.26 -1.94
N MET A 91 -7.15 4.11 -1.86
CA MET A 91 -7.08 5.36 -2.60
C MET A 91 -6.83 5.15 -4.11
N LEU A 92 -6.25 3.99 -4.50
CA LEU A 92 -6.06 3.59 -5.91
C LEU A 92 -7.35 3.11 -6.59
N ILE A 93 -8.37 2.72 -5.84
CA ILE A 93 -9.68 2.36 -6.40
C ILE A 93 -10.33 3.62 -6.99
N ASP A 94 -11.07 3.51 -8.09
CA ASP A 94 -11.77 4.67 -8.64
C ASP A 94 -12.89 5.17 -7.70
N GLY A 95 -13.35 6.41 -7.92
CA GLY A 95 -14.35 7.03 -7.06
C GLY A 95 -15.68 6.29 -7.02
N GLU A 96 -16.12 5.73 -8.15
CA GLU A 96 -17.39 5.04 -8.27
C GLU A 96 -17.36 3.70 -7.53
N SER A 97 -16.32 2.89 -7.75
CA SER A 97 -16.09 1.63 -7.03
C SER A 97 -15.97 1.83 -5.52
N ARG A 98 -15.47 2.99 -5.07
CA ARG A 98 -15.44 3.31 -3.64
C ARG A 98 -16.80 3.64 -3.04
N LEU A 99 -17.72 4.18 -3.82
CA LEU A 99 -19.07 4.54 -3.36
C LEU A 99 -20.01 3.32 -3.37
N ASN A 100 -19.78 2.37 -4.28
CA ASN A 100 -20.62 1.18 -4.48
C ASN A 100 -20.25 -0.02 -3.57
N ARG A 101 -19.95 0.23 -2.29
CA ARG A 101 -19.57 -0.83 -1.34
C ARG A 101 -20.72 -1.55 -0.69
#